data_AF-A0A536JR22-F1
#
_entry.id   AF-A0A536JR22-F1
#
_cell.length_a   1.000
_cell.length_b   1.000
_cell.length_c   1.000
_cell.angle_alpha   90.00
_cell.angle_beta   90.00
_cell.angle_gamma   90.00
#
_symmetry.space_group_name_H-M   'P 1'
#
loop_
_entity.id
_entity.type
_entity.pdbx_description
1 polymer ?
#
loop_
_entity_poly.entity_id
_entity_poly.type
_entity_poly.pdbx_seq_one_letter_code
_entity_poly.pdbx_strand_id
1 'polypeptide(L)'
;ATYGLVALLAGRPRAARAVGNVMRACDDPAVPCHRVVRADGLPAFPGHRALLRRERVRFVGPRVDFTLHLWRPRLPQRQIRRPSL
;
A
#
# COMPACT_ATOMS: atom_id res chain seq x y z
N ALA A 1 -0.51 -4.03 0.42
CA ALA A 1 -1.08 -3.22 -0.68
C ALA A 1 -0.14 -2.06 -1.01
N THR A 2 -0.36 -1.32 -2.11
CA THR A 2 0.35 -0.05 -2.36
C THR A 2 -0.53 1.15 -2.08
N TYR A 3 0.06 2.32 -1.80
CA TYR A 3 -0.71 3.56 -1.64
C TYR A 3 -1.58 3.90 -2.85
N GLY A 4 -1.08 3.65 -4.06
CA GLY A 4 -1.84 3.83 -5.29
C GLY A 4 -3.05 2.92 -5.38
N LEU A 5 -2.92 1.65 -4.96
CA LEU A 5 -4.03 0.70 -4.94
C LEU A 5 -5.11 1.12 -3.94
N VAL A 6 -4.71 1.57 -2.74
CA VAL A 6 -5.66 2.09 -1.74
C VAL A 6 -6.36 3.34 -2.26
N ALA A 7 -5.63 4.27 -2.87
CA ALA A 7 -6.20 5.48 -3.48
C ALA A 7 -7.23 5.15 -4.59
N LEU A 8 -6.92 4.17 -5.43
CA LEU A 8 -7.82 3.68 -6.47
C LEU A 8 -9.12 3.12 -5.85
N LEU A 9 -9.00 2.22 -4.88
CA LEU A 9 -10.14 1.61 -4.19
C LEU A 9 -11.00 2.63 -3.45
N ALA A 10 -10.38 3.67 -2.89
CA ALA A 10 -11.06 4.79 -2.23
C ALA A 10 -11.73 5.77 -3.22
N GLY A 11 -11.73 5.51 -4.54
CA GLY A 11 -12.35 6.38 -5.53
C GLY A 11 -11.62 7.70 -5.74
N ARG A 12 -10.32 7.75 -5.42
CA ARG A 12 -9.43 8.90 -5.64
C ARG A 12 -8.18 8.47 -6.40
N PRO A 13 -8.29 8.01 -7.67
CA PRO A 13 -7.11 7.70 -8.48
C PRO A 13 -6.17 8.90 -8.51
N ARG A 14 -4.85 8.67 -8.35
CA ARG A 14 -3.78 9.69 -8.20
C ARG A 14 -3.54 10.25 -6.79
N ALA A 15 -4.34 9.89 -5.79
CA ALA A 15 -4.14 10.35 -4.40
C ALA A 15 -3.12 9.54 -3.59
N ALA A 16 -2.18 8.83 -4.22
CA ALA A 16 -1.24 7.93 -3.53
C ALA A 16 -0.40 8.64 -2.45
N ARG A 17 0.03 9.89 -2.70
CA ARG A 17 0.78 10.68 -1.71
C ARG A 17 -0.06 11.06 -0.50
N ALA A 18 -1.32 11.41 -0.71
CA ALA A 18 -2.26 11.68 0.39
C ALA A 18 -2.49 10.43 1.24
N VAL A 19 -2.67 9.25 0.61
CA VAL A 19 -2.74 7.97 1.34
C VAL A 19 -1.47 7.74 2.16
N GLY A 20 -0.28 7.94 1.57
CA GLY A 20 0.98 7.78 2.30
C GLY A 20 1.08 8.67 3.54
N ASN A 21 0.62 9.92 3.44
CA ASN A 21 0.55 10.84 4.58
C ASN A 21 -0.43 10.34 5.67
N VAL A 22 -1.63 9.91 5.27
CA VAL A 22 -2.64 9.35 6.20
C VAL A 22 -2.08 8.12 6.91
N MET A 23 -1.45 7.18 6.18
CA MET A 23 -0.88 5.97 6.77
C MET A 23 0.29 6.26 7.73
N ARG A 24 1.04 7.34 7.48
CA ARG A 24 2.13 7.77 8.37
C ARG A 24 1.63 8.41 9.66
N ALA A 25 0.49 9.09 9.61
CA ALA A 25 -0.13 9.76 10.77
C ALA A 25 -1.20 8.89 11.47
N CYS A 26 -1.32 7.63 11.07
CA CYS A 26 -2.29 6.68 11.60
C CYS A 26 -1.76 6.06 12.90
N ASP A 27 -2.30 6.51 14.02
CA ASP A 27 -1.95 6.02 15.37
C ASP A 27 -2.96 5.00 15.92
N ASP A 28 -4.01 4.67 15.16
CA ASP A 28 -5.01 3.67 15.53
C ASP A 28 -4.44 2.24 15.33
N PRO A 29 -4.21 1.47 16.40
CA PRO A 29 -3.65 0.12 16.30
C PRO A 29 -4.60 -0.90 15.68
N ALA A 30 -5.91 -0.62 15.62
CA ALA A 30 -6.88 -1.48 14.95
C ALA A 30 -6.77 -1.39 13.42
N VAL A 31 -6.17 -0.30 12.90
CA VAL A 31 -5.96 -0.11 11.47
C VAL A 31 -4.55 -0.59 11.10
N PRO A 32 -4.39 -1.63 10.25
CA PRO A 32 -3.08 -2.16 9.89
C PRO A 32 -2.38 -1.30 8.82
N CYS A 33 -2.15 -0.01 9.13
CA CYS A 33 -1.59 1.01 8.25
C CYS A 33 -0.19 0.60 7.71
N HIS A 34 0.58 -0.18 8.48
CA HIS A 34 1.88 -0.74 8.07
C HIS A 34 1.81 -1.82 6.98
N ARG A 35 0.62 -2.31 6.59
CA ARG A 35 0.48 -3.26 5.47
C ARG A 35 0.42 -2.58 4.11
N VAL A 36 0.46 -1.25 4.08
CA VAL A 36 0.43 -0.44 2.86
C VAL A 36 1.78 0.24 2.64
N VAL A 37 2.44 -0.10 1.54
CA VAL A 37 3.77 0.40 1.20
C VAL A 37 3.75 1.29 -0.06
N ARG A 38 4.90 1.86 -0.39
CA ARG A 38 5.09 2.62 -1.63
C ARG A 38 4.89 1.73 -2.87
N ALA A 39 4.67 2.36 -4.02
CA ALA A 39 4.51 1.66 -5.30
C ALA A 39 5.73 0.80 -5.69
N ASP A 40 6.89 1.14 -5.14
CA ASP A 40 8.18 0.51 -5.42
C ASP A 40 8.57 -0.55 -4.36
N GLY A 41 7.66 -0.86 -3.43
CA GLY A 41 7.84 -1.87 -2.38
C GLY A 41 8.61 -1.39 -1.17
N LEU A 42 9.04 -0.12 -1.12
CA LEU A 42 9.76 0.40 0.03
C LEU A 42 8.82 0.73 1.21
N PRO A 43 9.18 0.35 2.45
CA PRO A 43 8.60 0.90 3.66
C PRO A 43 8.79 2.43 3.71
N ALA A 44 7.85 3.16 4.32
CA ALA A 44 7.77 4.62 4.19
C ALA A 44 7.96 5.43 5.49
N PHE A 45 8.02 4.77 6.65
CA PHE A 45 8.15 5.45 7.95
C PHE A 45 9.00 4.62 8.93
N PRO A 46 9.52 5.24 10.02
CA PRO A 46 10.32 4.54 11.02
C PRO A 46 9.59 3.32 11.60
N GLY A 47 10.30 2.20 11.80
CA GLY A 47 9.71 0.97 12.34
C GLY A 47 8.80 0.20 11.37
N HIS A 48 8.37 0.78 10.24
CA HIS A 48 7.48 0.13 9.27
C HIS A 48 8.01 -1.24 8.80
N ARG A 49 9.30 -1.33 8.47
CA ARG A 49 9.92 -2.60 8.08
C ARG A 49 9.89 -3.65 9.21
N ALA A 50 10.04 -3.23 10.45
CA ALA A 50 10.00 -4.14 11.60
C ALA A 50 8.60 -4.72 11.80
N LEU A 51 7.56 -3.91 11.65
CA LEU A 51 6.16 -4.37 11.71
C LEU A 51 5.86 -5.40 10.62
N LEU A 52 6.26 -5.13 9.37
CA LEU A 52 6.12 -6.08 8.26
C LEU A 52 6.88 -7.39 8.52
N ARG A 53 8.10 -7.32 9.08
CA ARG A 53 8.89 -8.51 9.44
C ARG A 53 8.26 -9.33 10.56
N ARG A 54 7.61 -8.70 11.55
CA ARG A 54 6.84 -9.41 12.59
C ARG A 54 5.70 -10.24 11.99
N GLU A 55 5.10 -9.74 10.90
CA GLU A 55 4.11 -10.47 10.10
C GLU A 55 4.72 -11.43 9.06
N ARG A 56 6.03 -11.69 9.13
CA ARG A 56 6.77 -12.60 8.23
C ARG A 56 6.73 -12.20 6.76
N VAL A 57 6.59 -10.90 6.46
CA VAL A 57 6.69 -10.38 5.09
C VAL A 57 8.14 -10.50 4.60
N ARG A 58 8.31 -11.15 3.44
CA ARG A 58 9.61 -11.31 2.75
C ARG A 58 10.02 -10.01 2.05
N PHE A 59 11.33 -9.79 2.01
CA PHE A 59 11.95 -8.66 1.32
C PHE A 59 12.99 -9.16 0.31
N VAL A 60 13.08 -8.47 -0.83
CA VAL A 60 14.19 -8.53 -1.78
C VAL A 60 15.00 -7.25 -1.59
N GLY A 61 16.13 -7.36 -0.89
CA GLY A 61 16.89 -6.20 -0.42
C GLY A 61 16.04 -5.31 0.52
N PRO A 62 15.86 -4.01 0.21
CA PRO A 62 15.05 -3.11 1.04
C PRO A 62 13.55 -3.15 0.70
N ARG A 63 13.15 -3.82 -0.38
CA ARG A 63 11.78 -3.80 -0.93
C ARG A 63 11.01 -5.03 -0.49
N VAL A 64 9.72 -4.88 -0.22
CA VAL A 64 8.80 -6.00 -0.03
C VAL A 64 8.78 -6.85 -1.30
N ASP A 65 8.82 -8.17 -1.13
CA ASP A 65 8.63 -9.11 -2.23
C ASP A 65 7.16 -9.10 -2.67
N PHE A 66 6.87 -8.34 -3.72
CA PHE A 66 5.53 -8.24 -4.29
C PHE A 66 5.07 -9.51 -4.99
N THR A 67 5.97 -10.43 -5.35
CA THR A 67 5.56 -11.71 -5.94
C THR A 67 4.78 -12.55 -4.92
N LEU A 68 5.17 -12.44 -3.64
CA LEU A 68 4.57 -13.19 -2.54
C LEU A 68 3.51 -12.40 -1.77
N HIS A 69 3.71 -11.09 -1.59
CA HIS A 69 2.94 -10.31 -0.60
C HIS A 69 2.09 -9.18 -1.19
N LEU A 70 2.09 -8.97 -2.51
CA LEU A 70 1.22 -7.95 -3.09
C LEU A 70 -0.23 -8.43 -3.08
N TRP A 71 -1.04 -7.81 -2.23
CA TRP A 71 -2.48 -8.00 -2.24
C TRP A 71 -3.07 -7.57 -3.60
N ARG A 72 -3.77 -8.50 -4.26
CA ARG A 72 -4.44 -8.30 -5.55
C ARG A 72 -5.96 -8.36 -5.34
N PRO A 73 -6.64 -7.22 -5.15
CA PRO A 73 -8.09 -7.20 -5.02
C PRO A 73 -8.73 -7.55 -6.36
N ARG A 74 -9.88 -8.22 -6.32
CA ARG A 74 -10.76 -8.33 -7.47
C ARG A 74 -11.45 -6.97 -7.65
N LEU A 75 -11.01 -6.20 -8.63
CA LEU A 75 -11.63 -4.91 -8.94
C LEU A 75 -12.89 -5.12 -9.80
N PRO A 76 -14.04 -4.51 -9.44
CA PRO A 76 -15.20 -4.50 -10.33
C PRO A 76 -14.90 -3.69 -11.60
N GLN A 77 -15.36 -4.17 -12.75
CA GLN A 77 -15.05 -3.65 -14.10
C GLN A 77 -15.22 -2.12 -14.25
N ARG A 78 -16.12 -1.51 -13.45
CA ARG A 78 -16.40 -0.06 -13.46
C ARG A 78 -15.20 0.83 -13.10
N GLN A 79 -14.24 0.31 -12.34
CA GLN A 79 -13.03 1.05 -11.93
C GLN A 79 -11.86 0.92 -12.93
N ILE A 80 -12.02 0.12 -14.00
CA ILE A 80 -10.99 -0.12 -15.04
C ILE A 80 -11.01 0.95 -16.14
N ARG A 81 -12.05 1.82 -16.18
CA ARG A 81 -12.13 2.86 -17.20
C ARG A 81 -11.02 3.90 -16.98
N ARG A 82 -9.94 3.77 -17.77
CA ARG A 82 -8.93 4.81 -17.99
C ARG A 82 -9.66 6.11 -18.33
N PRO A 83 -9.26 7.27 -17.77
CA PRO A 83 -9.67 8.53 -18.37
C PRO A 83 -9.21 8.47 -19.83
N SER A 84 -10.15 8.68 -20.75
CA SER A 84 -9.83 8.95 -22.15
C SER A 84 -8.77 10.05 -22.21
N LEU A 85 -7.84 9.87 -23.15
CA LEU A 85 -6.68 10.71 -23.46
C LEU A 85 -6.85 12.20 -23.14
#